data_AF-B4M682-F1
#
_entry.id   AF-B4M682-F1
#
_cell.length_a   1.000
_cell.length_b   1.000
_cell.length_c   1.000
_cell.angle_alpha   90.00
_cell.angle_beta   90.00
_cell.angle_gamma   90.00
#
_symmetry.space_group_name_H-M   'P 1'
#
loop_
_entity.id
_entity.type
_entity.pdbx_description
1 polymer ?
#
loop_
_entity_poly.entity_id
_entity_poly.type
_entity_poly.pdbx_seq_one_letter_code
_entity_poly.pdbx_strand_id
1 'polypeptide(L)'
;MSANQVCLYLCLICALNWTFVIGDTPVRQCANTSNPLPLMVQIDNCDELPCDLLKGLESNIAIQFVATRNSMHQLTARVHLTSLGVTIPYELEAQRSNVCKNLLHGAYCPLDAGEDVTYRLLLPVASNQPEVPTRLQVSLHDAEQSDQVVACFLADTRVRKP
;
A
#
# COMPACT_ATOMS: atom_id res chain seq x y z
N MET A 1 -34.33 -36.53 18.05
CA MET A 1 -32.98 -36.00 17.77
C MET A 1 -32.28 -35.87 19.12
N SER A 2 -31.17 -36.57 19.34
CA SER A 2 -30.51 -36.61 20.65
C SER A 2 -29.66 -35.34 20.88
N ALA A 3 -29.53 -34.89 22.13
CA ALA A 3 -28.74 -33.72 22.52
C ALA A 3 -27.29 -33.76 22.00
N ASN A 4 -26.76 -34.98 21.81
CA ASN A 4 -25.42 -35.22 21.29
C ASN A 4 -25.27 -34.85 19.79
N GLN A 5 -26.32 -35.02 18.98
CA GLN A 5 -26.30 -34.62 17.57
C GLN A 5 -26.35 -33.09 17.43
N VAL A 6 -27.15 -32.40 18.27
CA VAL A 6 -27.26 -30.93 18.26
C VAL A 6 -25.92 -30.27 18.61
N CYS A 7 -25.21 -30.82 19.61
CA CYS A 7 -23.90 -30.33 20.01
C CYS A 7 -22.84 -30.49 18.89
N LEU A 8 -22.87 -31.61 18.17
CA LEU A 8 -21.94 -31.89 17.08
C LEU A 8 -22.10 -30.90 15.91
N TYR A 9 -23.35 -30.57 15.54
CA TYR A 9 -23.62 -29.58 14.50
C TYR A 9 -23.24 -28.16 14.92
N LEU A 10 -23.44 -27.81 16.19
CA LEU A 10 -23.07 -26.48 16.71
C LEU A 10 -21.55 -26.25 16.69
N CYS A 11 -20.75 -27.26 17.02
CA CYS A 11 -19.29 -27.20 16.93
C CYS A 11 -18.77 -27.10 15.48
N LEU A 12 -19.41 -27.80 14.54
CA LEU A 12 -19.04 -27.76 13.12
C LEU A 12 -19.27 -26.38 12.48
N ILE A 13 -20.28 -25.63 12.92
CA ILE A 13 -20.59 -24.29 12.39
C ILE A 13 -19.62 -23.23 12.95
N CYS A 14 -19.14 -23.38 14.19
CA CYS A 14 -18.15 -22.46 14.78
C CYS A 14 -16.74 -22.63 14.17
N ALA A 15 -16.36 -23.82 13.73
CA ALA A 15 -15.04 -24.07 13.12
C ALA A 15 -14.89 -23.52 11.70
N LEU A 16 -15.99 -23.16 11.02
CA LEU A 16 -16.00 -22.67 9.63
C LEU A 16 -15.92 -21.14 9.51
N ASN A 17 -15.93 -20.40 10.62
CA ASN A 17 -16.02 -18.93 10.61
C ASN A 17 -14.77 -18.24 11.18
N TRP A 18 -13.58 -18.78 10.91
CA TRP A 18 -12.35 -18.00 11.00
C TRP A 18 -12.08 -17.32 9.66
N THR A 19 -13.01 -16.45 9.25
CA THR A 19 -12.70 -15.50 8.19
C THR A 19 -11.78 -14.46 8.80
N PHE A 20 -10.50 -14.52 8.44
CA PHE A 20 -9.58 -13.40 8.65
C PHE A 20 -10.17 -12.20 7.91
N VAL A 21 -10.62 -11.20 8.66
CA VAL A 21 -10.96 -9.89 8.10
C VAL A 21 -9.63 -9.29 7.68
N ILE A 22 -9.35 -9.27 6.38
CA ILE A 22 -8.24 -8.48 5.84
C ILE A 22 -8.74 -7.04 5.89
N GLY A 23 -8.26 -6.27 6.87
CA GLY A 23 -8.53 -4.85 6.98
C GLY A 23 -7.50 -4.04 6.20
N ASP A 24 -7.97 -3.04 5.46
CA ASP A 24 -7.12 -2.08 4.76
C ASP A 24 -6.23 -1.32 5.76
N THR A 25 -5.00 -1.01 5.37
CA THR A 25 -4.10 -0.22 6.19
C THR A 25 -4.64 1.21 6.34
N PRO A 26 -4.85 1.72 7.57
CA PRO A 26 -5.28 3.10 7.75
C PRO A 26 -4.24 4.09 7.22
N VAL A 27 -4.68 5.06 6.42
CA VAL A 27 -3.80 6.10 5.83
C VAL A 27 -4.34 7.50 6.07
N ARG A 28 -3.45 8.49 5.96
CA ARG A 28 -3.75 9.92 6.11
C ARG A 28 -3.46 10.66 4.81
N GLN A 29 -4.16 11.77 4.63
CA GLN A 29 -3.94 12.72 3.53
C GLN A 29 -2.50 13.28 3.56
N CYS A 30 -1.89 13.44 2.39
CA CYS A 30 -0.64 14.19 2.25
C CYS A 30 -0.81 15.68 2.59
N ALA A 31 0.29 16.39 2.86
CA ALA A 31 0.25 17.79 3.29
C ALA A 31 -0.51 18.70 2.30
N ASN A 32 -0.38 18.45 1.00
CA ASN A 32 -1.26 19.06 0.01
C ASN A 32 -2.58 18.28 -0.05
N THR A 33 -3.64 18.85 0.50
CA THR A 33 -4.96 18.25 0.57
C THR A 33 -5.69 18.20 -0.77
N SER A 34 -5.19 18.86 -1.82
CA SER A 34 -5.75 18.74 -3.17
C SER A 34 -5.30 17.46 -3.90
N ASN A 35 -4.24 16.80 -3.43
CA ASN A 35 -3.79 15.54 -4.02
C ASN A 35 -4.82 14.44 -3.71
N PRO A 36 -5.24 13.60 -4.68
CA PRO A 36 -6.21 12.54 -4.38
C PRO A 36 -5.65 11.51 -3.40
N LEU A 37 -6.50 11.02 -2.49
CA LEU A 37 -6.18 9.82 -1.68
C LEU A 37 -6.41 8.57 -2.56
N PRO A 38 -5.59 7.51 -2.45
CA PRO A 38 -5.96 6.20 -3.01
C PRO A 38 -7.30 5.70 -2.46
N LEU A 39 -7.97 4.83 -3.22
CA LEU A 39 -9.20 4.15 -2.77
C LEU A 39 -8.92 3.20 -1.61
N MET A 40 -7.76 2.54 -1.66
CA MET A 40 -7.32 1.55 -0.67
C MET A 40 -5.79 1.49 -0.65
N VAL A 41 -5.24 1.25 0.54
CA VAL A 41 -3.85 0.85 0.72
C VAL A 41 -3.80 -0.40 1.59
N GLN A 42 -3.01 -1.39 1.18
CA GLN A 42 -2.71 -2.56 1.99
C GLN A 42 -1.19 -2.72 2.09
N ILE A 43 -0.63 -2.48 3.28
CA ILE A 43 0.72 -2.87 3.66
C ILE A 43 0.63 -4.29 4.25
N ASP A 44 1.53 -5.18 3.85
CA ASP A 44 1.55 -6.58 4.31
C ASP A 44 1.41 -6.70 5.84
N ASN A 45 0.43 -7.50 6.28
CA ASN A 45 0.15 -7.79 7.69
C ASN A 45 -0.04 -6.53 8.56
N CYS A 46 -0.61 -5.46 7.99
CA CYS A 46 -0.87 -4.22 8.71
C CYS A 46 -2.33 -3.75 8.53
N ASP A 47 -3.16 -4.04 9.51
CA ASP A 47 -4.52 -3.51 9.68
C ASP A 47 -4.59 -2.44 10.79
N GLU A 48 -3.53 -2.29 11.58
CA GLU A 48 -3.38 -1.25 12.60
C GLU A 48 -2.03 -0.53 12.53
N LEU A 49 -2.04 0.77 12.85
CA LEU A 49 -0.82 1.58 12.86
C LEU A 49 -0.10 1.50 14.22
N PRO A 50 1.25 1.57 14.25
CA PRO A 50 2.14 1.73 13.11
C PRO A 50 2.49 0.40 12.41
N CYS A 51 2.55 0.41 11.08
CA CYS A 51 2.95 -0.76 10.31
C CYS A 51 4.43 -1.11 10.50
N ASP A 52 4.75 -2.39 10.54
CA ASP A 52 6.11 -2.88 10.67
C ASP A 52 6.81 -2.99 9.31
N LEU A 53 7.95 -2.29 9.19
CA LEU A 53 8.87 -2.42 8.08
C LEU A 53 10.07 -3.26 8.54
N LEU A 54 10.09 -4.53 8.14
CA LEU A 54 11.07 -5.50 8.63
C LEU A 54 12.39 -5.40 7.88
N LYS A 55 13.48 -5.20 8.63
CA LYS A 55 14.85 -5.11 8.09
C LYS A 55 15.25 -6.34 7.28
N GLY A 56 15.91 -6.10 6.16
CA GLY A 56 16.40 -7.14 5.26
C GLY A 56 15.31 -7.77 4.40
N LEU A 57 14.05 -7.34 4.55
CA LEU A 57 12.90 -7.83 3.79
C LEU A 57 12.33 -6.73 2.88
N GLU A 58 11.43 -7.13 2.00
CA GLU A 58 10.60 -6.23 1.22
C GLU A 58 9.21 -6.13 1.85
N SER A 59 8.71 -4.92 2.01
CA SER A 59 7.31 -4.67 2.34
C SER A 59 6.53 -4.58 1.03
N ASN A 60 5.53 -5.45 0.85
CA ASN A 60 4.60 -5.35 -0.26
C ASN A 60 3.46 -4.40 0.12
N ILE A 61 3.19 -3.44 -0.76
CA ILE A 61 2.19 -2.40 -0.58
C ILE A 61 1.31 -2.37 -1.82
N ALA A 62 0.06 -2.79 -1.68
CA ALA A 62 -0.95 -2.66 -2.71
C ALA A 62 -1.65 -1.30 -2.58
N ILE A 63 -1.72 -0.55 -3.68
CA ILE A 63 -2.26 0.81 -3.73
C ILE A 63 -3.30 0.86 -4.84
N GLN A 64 -4.59 0.92 -4.47
CA GLN A 64 -5.68 1.09 -5.43
C GLN A 64 -5.92 2.58 -5.65
N PHE A 65 -5.90 3.02 -6.90
CA PHE A 65 -6.11 4.44 -7.27
C PHE A 65 -6.95 4.56 -8.54
N VAL A 66 -7.48 5.76 -8.76
CA VAL A 66 -8.27 6.08 -9.96
C VAL A 66 -7.43 6.92 -10.91
N ALA A 67 -7.36 6.53 -12.18
CA ALA A 67 -6.71 7.32 -13.22
C ALA A 67 -7.44 8.65 -13.45
N THR A 68 -6.67 9.75 -13.50
CA THR A 68 -7.20 11.12 -13.47
C THR A 68 -7.42 11.74 -14.85
N ARG A 69 -6.89 11.12 -15.92
CA ARG A 69 -7.06 11.56 -17.31
C ARG A 69 -6.92 10.38 -18.27
N ASN A 70 -7.32 10.59 -19.52
CA ASN A 70 -7.13 9.59 -20.57
C ASN A 70 -5.65 9.46 -20.98
N SER A 71 -5.29 8.27 -21.44
CA SER A 71 -4.00 7.94 -22.04
C SER A 71 -2.81 8.28 -21.13
N MET A 72 -2.83 7.79 -19.89
CA MET A 72 -1.72 7.86 -18.95
C MET A 72 -0.76 6.70 -19.23
N HIS A 73 0.34 6.95 -19.96
CA HIS A 73 1.29 5.89 -20.34
C HIS A 73 2.46 5.74 -19.38
N GLN A 74 2.82 6.81 -18.67
CA GLN A 74 4.00 6.85 -17.81
C GLN A 74 3.65 7.33 -16.41
N LEU A 75 3.52 6.36 -15.51
CA LEU A 75 3.25 6.60 -14.10
C LEU A 75 4.43 6.16 -13.24
N THR A 76 4.84 7.02 -12.32
CA THR A 76 6.00 6.80 -11.44
C THR A 76 5.62 6.97 -9.98
N ALA A 77 6.01 6.02 -9.14
CA ALA A 77 5.89 6.10 -7.69
C ALA A 77 7.11 6.80 -7.08
N ARG A 78 6.87 7.64 -6.08
CA ARG A 78 7.90 8.25 -5.24
C ARG A 78 7.63 7.95 -3.78
N VAL A 79 8.70 7.75 -3.02
CA VAL A 79 8.64 7.43 -1.60
C VAL A 79 9.47 8.44 -0.82
N HIS A 80 8.89 8.96 0.27
CA HIS A 80 9.63 9.75 1.25
C HIS A 80 9.46 9.11 2.62
N LEU A 81 10.54 9.08 3.39
CA LEU A 81 10.55 8.60 4.76
C LEU A 81 10.84 9.77 5.70
N THR A 82 9.99 9.98 6.70
CA THR A 82 10.24 10.96 7.76
C THR A 82 10.55 10.26 9.07
N SER A 83 11.74 10.45 9.61
CA SER A 83 12.13 9.94 10.93
C SER A 83 12.78 11.07 11.73
N LEU A 84 12.46 11.16 13.02
CA LEU A 84 13.02 12.18 13.92
C LEU A 84 12.89 13.63 13.39
N GLY A 85 11.80 13.92 12.68
CA GLY A 85 11.53 15.25 12.09
C GLY A 85 12.26 15.54 10.77
N VAL A 86 13.10 14.63 10.27
CA VAL A 86 13.80 14.77 8.99
C VAL A 86 13.12 13.92 7.93
N THR A 87 12.77 14.53 6.79
CA THR A 87 12.20 13.83 5.62
C THR A 87 13.27 13.63 4.56
N ILE A 88 13.44 12.39 4.11
CA ILE A 88 14.44 12.01 3.11
C ILE A 88 13.72 11.27 1.96
N PRO A 89 14.04 11.56 0.69
CA PRO A 89 13.57 10.75 -0.43
C PRO A 89 14.16 9.34 -0.34
N TYR A 90 13.33 8.33 -0.54
CA TYR A 90 13.79 6.96 -0.73
C TYR A 90 13.90 6.71 -2.24
N GLU A 91 15.12 6.51 -2.72
CA GLU A 91 15.39 6.23 -4.12
C GLU A 91 14.94 4.81 -4.48
N LEU A 92 13.81 4.71 -5.17
CA LEU A 92 13.32 3.45 -5.72
C LEU A 92 14.11 3.08 -6.98
N GLU A 93 14.43 1.78 -7.11
CA GLU A 93 14.90 1.23 -8.37
C GLU A 93 13.86 1.46 -9.49
N ALA A 94 14.34 1.71 -10.71
CA ALA A 94 13.48 2.05 -11.84
C ALA A 94 12.39 1.00 -12.14
N GLN A 95 12.65 -0.28 -11.87
CA GLN A 95 11.66 -1.35 -12.03
C GLN A 95 10.55 -1.27 -10.99
N ARG A 96 10.86 -0.84 -9.76
CA ARG A 96 9.88 -0.72 -8.67
C ARG A 96 9.07 0.57 -8.81
N SER A 97 9.69 1.69 -9.16
CA SER A 97 8.99 2.97 -9.30
C SER A 97 8.05 3.04 -10.51
N ASN A 98 8.25 2.20 -11.52
CA ASN A 98 7.38 2.17 -12.69
C ASN A 98 6.02 1.54 -12.34
N VAL A 99 5.00 2.38 -12.17
CA VAL A 99 3.64 1.94 -11.79
C VAL A 99 3.04 1.03 -12.85
N CYS A 100 3.15 1.41 -14.12
CA CYS A 100 2.59 0.67 -15.26
C CYS A 100 3.12 -0.77 -15.39
N LYS A 101 4.37 -1.01 -14.96
CA LYS A 101 4.99 -2.35 -14.98
C LYS A 101 4.61 -3.23 -13.79
N ASN A 102 4.00 -2.65 -12.76
CA ASN A 102 3.67 -3.33 -11.51
C ASN A 102 2.17 -3.24 -11.17
N LEU A 103 1.33 -3.02 -12.18
CA LEU A 103 -0.11 -3.14 -12.01
C LEU A 103 -0.50 -4.61 -11.77
N LEU A 104 -1.45 -4.83 -10.88
CA LEU A 104 -1.97 -6.14 -10.54
C LEU A 104 -3.18 -6.51 -11.41
N HIS A 105 -3.62 -7.75 -11.29
CA HIS A 105 -4.86 -8.26 -11.90
C HIS A 105 -4.93 -8.14 -13.43
N GLY A 106 -3.78 -8.06 -14.09
CA GLY A 106 -3.70 -7.97 -15.55
C GLY A 106 -3.97 -6.57 -16.11
N ALA A 107 -4.11 -5.55 -15.27
CA ALA A 107 -4.16 -4.16 -15.72
C ALA A 107 -2.82 -3.75 -16.34
N TYR A 108 -2.86 -2.86 -17.32
CA TYR A 108 -1.69 -2.37 -18.04
C TYR A 108 -1.94 -0.95 -18.56
N CYS A 109 -0.87 -0.17 -18.74
CA CYS A 109 -0.97 1.15 -19.34
C CYS A 109 -1.08 1.08 -20.88
N PRO A 110 -1.70 2.07 -21.55
CA PRO A 110 -2.25 3.31 -20.99
C PRO A 110 -3.47 3.08 -20.10
N LEU A 111 -3.59 3.91 -19.06
CA LEU A 111 -4.82 4.02 -18.28
C LEU A 111 -5.68 5.17 -18.79
N ASP A 112 -7.00 4.97 -18.78
CA ASP A 112 -7.99 5.98 -19.11
C ASP A 112 -8.74 6.51 -17.88
N ALA A 113 -9.31 7.72 -18.01
CA ALA A 113 -9.92 8.41 -16.88
C ALA A 113 -11.03 7.59 -16.24
N GLY A 114 -11.00 7.46 -14.92
CA GLY A 114 -11.99 6.71 -14.16
C GLY A 114 -11.70 5.22 -14.02
N GLU A 115 -10.66 4.68 -14.67
CA GLU A 115 -10.20 3.31 -14.40
C GLU A 115 -9.62 3.23 -12.98
N ASP A 116 -10.08 2.25 -12.21
CA ASP A 116 -9.52 1.92 -10.92
C ASP A 116 -8.57 0.73 -11.04
N VAL A 117 -7.31 0.94 -10.68
CA VAL A 117 -6.28 -0.10 -10.81
C VAL A 117 -5.47 -0.20 -9.53
N THR A 118 -4.85 -1.36 -9.33
CA THR A 118 -4.00 -1.60 -8.16
C THR A 118 -2.55 -1.68 -8.58
N TYR A 119 -1.73 -0.79 -8.04
CA TYR A 119 -0.28 -0.81 -8.17
C TYR A 119 0.35 -1.57 -7.00
N ARG A 120 1.30 -2.46 -7.30
CA ARG A 120 2.11 -3.15 -6.30
C ARG A 120 3.47 -2.47 -6.15
N LEU A 121 3.70 -1.84 -5.01
CA LEU A 121 5.02 -1.38 -4.60
C LEU A 121 5.69 -2.46 -3.74
N LEU A 122 6.85 -2.93 -4.18
CA LEU A 122 7.78 -3.69 -3.33
C LEU A 122 8.80 -2.70 -2.77
N LEU A 123 8.72 -2.40 -1.47
CA LEU A 123 9.60 -1.46 -0.78
C LEU A 123 10.67 -2.21 0.03
N PRO A 124 11.95 -2.20 -0.37
CA PRO A 124 13.02 -2.84 0.39
C PRO A 124 13.35 -2.07 1.66
N VAL A 125 13.55 -2.79 2.75
CA VAL A 125 14.01 -2.21 4.01
C VAL A 125 15.44 -2.66 4.25
N ALA A 126 16.42 -1.79 4.01
CA ALA A 126 17.83 -2.16 4.15
C ALA A 126 18.16 -2.58 5.60
N SER A 127 19.01 -3.60 5.76
CA SER A 127 19.33 -4.17 7.08
C SER A 127 20.02 -3.20 8.05
N ASN A 128 20.64 -2.14 7.52
CA ASN A 128 21.32 -1.09 8.27
C ASN A 128 20.41 0.08 8.68
N GLN A 129 19.12 0.07 8.32
CA GLN A 129 18.17 1.11 8.71
C GLN A 129 18.04 1.18 10.25
N PRO A 130 17.90 2.36 10.86
CA PRO A 130 17.68 2.48 12.30
C PRO A 130 16.28 2.02 12.71
N GLU A 131 16.11 1.48 13.92
CA GLU A 131 14.81 1.04 14.44
C GLU A 131 14.06 2.20 15.07
N VAL A 132 13.42 3.00 14.22
CA VAL A 132 12.75 4.24 14.65
C VAL A 132 11.34 4.32 14.06
N PRO A 133 10.42 5.04 14.74
CA PRO A 133 9.18 5.48 14.13
C PRO A 133 9.48 6.26 12.85
N THR A 134 8.76 5.91 11.79
CA THR A 134 8.99 6.46 10.45
C THR A 134 7.63 6.74 9.82
N ARG A 135 7.45 7.93 9.26
CA ARG A 135 6.28 8.20 8.41
C ARG A 135 6.63 7.82 6.99
N LEU A 136 5.86 6.91 6.41
CA LEU A 136 5.93 6.57 5.01
C LEU A 136 5.01 7.51 4.24
N GLN A 137 5.54 8.21 3.23
CA GLN A 137 4.75 8.90 2.23
C GLN A 137 4.97 8.24 0.88
N VAL A 138 3.89 7.87 0.21
CA VAL A 138 3.93 7.39 -1.18
C VAL A 138 3.07 8.30 -2.04
N SER A 139 3.61 8.71 -3.19
CA SER A 139 2.88 9.46 -4.20
C SER A 139 3.06 8.84 -5.58
N LEU A 140 1.98 8.81 -6.36
CA LEU A 140 1.97 8.37 -7.75
C LEU A 140 1.89 9.60 -8.65
N HIS A 141 2.75 9.67 -9.66
CA HIS A 141 2.92 10.82 -10.53
C HIS A 141 2.73 10.44 -11.99
N ASP A 142 1.99 11.27 -12.71
CA ASP A 142 1.88 11.23 -14.15
C ASP A 142 3.03 12.03 -14.78
N ALA A 143 4.04 11.30 -15.28
CA ALA A 143 5.25 11.90 -15.81
C ALA A 143 5.02 12.70 -17.09
N GLU A 144 3.93 12.43 -17.81
CA GLU A 144 3.59 13.09 -19.08
C GLU A 144 2.77 14.37 -18.87
N GLN A 145 2.20 14.58 -17.67
CA GLN A 145 1.35 15.72 -17.34
C GLN A 145 1.99 16.59 -16.26
N SER A 146 3.14 17.20 -16.55
CA SER A 146 3.86 18.08 -15.62
C SER A 146 4.06 17.46 -14.23
N ASP A 147 4.26 16.13 -14.19
CA ASP A 147 4.49 15.37 -12.95
C ASP A 147 3.32 15.44 -11.95
N GLN A 148 2.09 15.61 -12.46
CA GLN A 148 0.88 15.74 -11.66
C GLN A 148 0.67 14.54 -10.73
N VAL A 149 0.30 14.81 -9.48
CA VAL A 149 0.01 13.78 -8.49
C VAL A 149 -1.36 13.15 -8.76
N VAL A 150 -1.35 11.83 -8.94
CA VAL A 150 -2.52 10.99 -9.21
C VAL A 150 -3.09 10.42 -7.91
N ALA A 151 -2.21 10.04 -6.98
CA ALA A 151 -2.57 9.60 -5.64
C ALA A 151 -1.44 9.93 -4.65
N CYS A 152 -1.78 10.22 -3.39
CA CYS A 152 -0.81 10.46 -2.34
C CYS A 152 -1.37 10.08 -0.97
N PHE A 153 -0.59 9.35 -0.17
CA PHE A 153 -0.95 9.03 1.20
C PHE A 153 0.23 9.04 2.16
N LEU A 154 -0.09 9.12 3.45
CA LEU A 154 0.82 8.94 4.58
C LEU A 154 0.40 7.74 5.41
N ALA A 155 1.34 6.88 5.79
CA ALA A 155 1.15 5.82 6.77
C ALA A 155 2.18 5.97 7.91
N ASP A 156 1.75 5.76 9.14
CA ASP A 156 2.67 5.70 10.28
C ASP A 156 3.27 4.29 10.33
N THR A 157 4.59 4.20 10.28
CA THR A 157 5.34 2.94 10.21
C THR A 157 6.45 2.93 11.26
N ARG A 158 7.09 1.78 11.44
CA ARG A 158 8.33 1.66 12.22
C ARG A 158 9.22 0.61 11.61
N VAL A 159 10.51 0.92 11.54
CA VAL A 159 11.51 -0.06 11.11
C VAL A 159 11.86 -0.94 12.30
N ARG A 160 11.83 -2.26 12.13
CA ARG A 160 12.18 -3.23 13.19
C ARG A 160 12.96 -4.41 12.63
N LYS A 161 13.63 -5.16 13.49
CA LYS A 161 14.11 -6.50 13.11
C LYS A 161 12.93 -7.44 12.84
N PRO A 162 13.11 -8.45 11.96
CA PRO A 162 12.16 -9.55 11.78
C PRO A 162 11.79 -10.23 13.10
#